data_AF-A0A9X4EMC1-F1
#
_entry.id   AF-A0A9X4EMC1-F1
#
_cell.length_a   1.000
_cell.length_b   1.000
_cell.length_c   1.000
_cell.angle_alpha   90.00
_cell.angle_beta   90.00
_cell.angle_gamma   90.00
#
_symmetry.space_group_name_H-M   'P 1'
#
loop_
_entity.id
_entity.type
_entity.pdbx_description
1 polymer ?
#
loop_
_entity_poly.entity_id
_entity_poly.type
_entity_poly.pdbx_seq_one_letter_code
_entity_poly.pdbx_strand_id
1 'polypeptide(L)'
;MSDQPAAPSGPSSYRIIDLRLDEKTVVRRSPDVEHERKVAIFDLLEDNSFQPVGSEGGPYILHLAIEENRLVFDIHTEADEPHGKVMISLTPFRRIIKDYFLICESYYDAIKTAAPAQIEAIDMGRRGLHNEGSGLLKERLAGKIEVDFNTSRRLFTLICVLHIKG
;
A
#
# COMPACT_ATOMS: atom_id res chain seq x y z
N MET A 1 3.74 43.91 1.97
CA MET A 1 4.18 42.86 1.04
C MET A 1 5.05 41.94 1.87
N SER A 2 4.43 40.95 2.50
CA SER A 2 5.10 40.07 3.45
C SER A 2 5.71 38.91 2.67
N ASP A 3 7.04 38.84 2.64
CA ASP A 3 7.77 37.69 2.11
C ASP A 3 7.35 36.44 2.88
N GLN A 4 6.72 35.49 2.18
CA GLN A 4 6.59 34.12 2.63
C GLN A 4 7.95 33.44 2.40
N PRO A 5 8.53 32.75 3.39
CA PRO A 5 9.75 32.00 3.15
C PRO A 5 9.42 30.85 2.19
N ALA A 6 10.20 30.74 1.11
CA ALA A 6 10.14 29.62 0.19
C ALA A 6 10.35 28.30 0.97
N ALA A 7 9.52 27.29 0.67
CA ALA A 7 9.65 25.96 1.25
C ALA A 7 11.03 25.37 0.92
N PRO A 8 11.68 24.67 1.87
CA PRO A 8 13.00 24.09 1.62
C PRO A 8 12.90 23.01 0.54
N SER A 9 13.58 23.25 -0.57
CA SER A 9 13.73 22.33 -1.71
C SER A 9 14.86 21.34 -1.45
N GLY A 10 14.59 20.34 -0.62
CA GLY A 10 15.32 19.08 -0.50
C GLY A 10 14.34 17.90 -0.60
N PRO A 11 14.79 16.65 -0.82
CA PRO A 11 13.89 15.50 -0.76
C PRO A 11 13.18 15.49 0.60
N SER A 12 11.85 15.36 0.60
CA SER A 12 11.05 15.33 1.83
C SER A 12 11.62 14.28 2.79
N SER A 13 11.92 14.67 4.02
CA SER A 13 12.33 13.74 5.08
C SER A 13 11.21 12.76 5.44
N TYR A 14 9.95 13.11 5.13
CA TYR A 14 8.78 12.28 5.37
C TYR A 14 8.58 11.22 4.28
N ARG A 15 9.35 10.14 4.38
CA ARG A 15 9.29 9.02 3.43
C ARG A 15 9.67 7.70 4.10
N ILE A 16 9.20 6.60 3.51
CA ILE A 16 9.65 5.24 3.80
C ILE A 16 10.97 5.00 3.05
N ILE A 17 11.96 4.46 3.75
CA ILE A 17 13.27 4.06 3.20
C ILE A 17 13.55 2.56 3.31
N ASP A 18 12.85 1.86 4.20
CA ASP A 18 12.86 0.40 4.29
C ASP A 18 11.44 -0.09 4.61
N LEU A 19 11.09 -1.26 4.09
CA LEU A 19 9.79 -1.87 4.27
C LEU A 19 9.97 -3.35 4.63
N ARG A 20 9.44 -3.73 5.79
CA ARG A 20 9.42 -5.13 6.24
C ARG A 20 7.98 -5.61 6.31
N LEU A 21 7.69 -6.72 5.65
CA LEU A 21 6.36 -7.33 5.63
C LEU A 21 6.32 -8.50 6.60
N ASP A 22 5.34 -8.55 7.50
CA ASP A 22 5.10 -9.75 8.31
C ASP A 22 4.27 -10.77 7.51
N GLU A 23 4.96 -11.80 7.01
CA GLU A 23 4.39 -12.81 6.12
C GLU A 23 4.01 -14.12 6.85
N LYS A 24 3.95 -14.12 8.20
CA LYS A 24 3.74 -15.34 9.00
C LYS A 24 2.52 -16.18 8.61
N THR A 25 1.49 -15.58 8.00
CA THR A 25 0.25 -16.27 7.60
C THR A 25 0.13 -16.53 6.10
N VAL A 26 1.16 -16.23 5.30
CA VAL A 26 1.10 -16.35 3.84
C VAL A 26 1.49 -17.77 3.42
N VAL A 27 0.56 -18.48 2.77
CA VAL A 27 0.69 -19.92 2.47
C VAL A 27 1.62 -20.18 1.28
N ARG A 28 1.36 -19.54 0.14
CA ARG A 28 2.20 -19.56 -1.07
C ARG A 28 1.66 -18.54 -2.08
N ARG A 29 2.53 -17.79 -2.75
CA ARG A 29 2.14 -16.81 -3.78
C ARG A 29 2.49 -17.34 -5.18
N SER A 30 1.69 -16.97 -6.18
CA SER A 30 2.03 -17.23 -7.58
C SER A 30 3.21 -16.35 -8.02
N PRO A 31 3.94 -16.70 -9.11
CA PRO A 31 5.00 -15.86 -9.66
C PRO A 31 4.53 -14.43 -9.98
N ASP A 32 3.31 -14.28 -10.48
CA ASP A 32 2.73 -12.98 -10.81
C ASP A 32 2.51 -12.12 -9.56
N VAL A 33 1.97 -12.70 -8.48
CA VAL A 33 1.78 -12.00 -7.21
C VAL A 33 3.13 -11.59 -6.59
N GLU A 34 4.15 -12.44 -6.68
CA GLU A 34 5.51 -12.10 -6.24
C GLU A 34 6.14 -10.99 -7.08
N HIS A 35 5.85 -10.96 -8.38
CA HIS A 35 6.29 -9.88 -9.25
C HIS A 35 5.62 -8.56 -8.89
N GLU A 36 4.29 -8.55 -8.75
CA GLU A 36 3.52 -7.36 -8.32
C GLU A 36 4.00 -6.84 -6.96
N ARG A 37 4.28 -7.74 -6.01
CA ARG A 37 4.87 -7.37 -4.71
C ARG A 37 6.21 -6.67 -4.89
N LYS A 38 7.14 -7.25 -5.65
CA LYS A 38 8.49 -6.67 -5.84
C LYS A 38 8.42 -5.29 -6.49
N VAL A 39 7.57 -5.13 -7.52
CA VAL A 39 7.34 -3.83 -8.18
C VAL A 39 6.77 -2.83 -7.18
N ALA A 40 5.73 -3.20 -6.41
CA ALA A 40 5.13 -2.31 -5.43
C ALA A 40 6.12 -1.87 -4.33
N ILE A 41 7.01 -2.76 -3.86
CA ILE A 41 8.06 -2.41 -2.89
C ILE A 41 9.06 -1.45 -3.53
N PHE A 42 9.56 -1.77 -4.72
CA PHE A 42 10.54 -0.95 -5.42
C PHE A 42 10.01 0.48 -5.66
N ASP A 43 8.83 0.58 -6.28
CA ASP A 43 8.22 1.88 -6.58
C ASP A 43 7.90 2.67 -5.31
N LEU A 44 7.58 1.99 -4.20
CA LEU A 44 7.29 2.64 -2.93
C LEU A 44 8.57 3.23 -2.34
N LEU A 45 9.68 2.49 -2.34
CA LEU A 45 10.94 2.97 -1.81
C LEU A 45 11.57 4.05 -2.68
N GLU A 46 11.33 4.02 -4.00
CA GLU A 46 11.78 5.04 -4.94
C GLU A 46 11.05 6.38 -4.72
N ASP A 47 9.72 6.36 -4.70
CA ASP A 47 8.88 7.56 -4.65
C ASP A 47 7.66 7.39 -3.74
N ASN A 48 7.70 8.01 -2.56
CA ASN A 48 6.58 8.03 -1.63
C ASN A 48 6.54 9.31 -0.78
N SER A 49 5.34 9.61 -0.28
CA SER A 49 5.06 10.60 0.74
C SER A 49 4.42 9.91 1.93
N PHE A 50 5.09 9.92 3.07
CA PHE A 50 4.63 9.22 4.27
C PHE A 50 4.93 10.06 5.52
N GLN A 51 3.91 10.70 6.06
CA GLN A 51 4.03 11.63 7.19
C GLN A 51 3.14 11.20 8.36
N PRO A 52 3.69 10.51 9.37
CA PRO A 52 2.98 10.24 10.61
C PRO A 52 2.63 11.57 11.32
N VAL A 53 1.38 11.72 11.75
CA VAL A 53 0.90 12.93 12.42
C VAL A 53 1.62 13.12 13.74
N GLY A 54 2.14 14.33 13.97
CA GLY A 54 2.92 14.66 15.16
C GLY A 54 4.40 14.24 15.10
N SER A 55 4.86 13.68 13.98
CA SER A 55 6.28 13.40 13.78
C SER A 55 7.06 14.68 13.51
N GLU A 56 8.24 14.82 14.13
CA GLU A 56 9.15 15.96 13.92
C GLU A 56 10.00 15.81 12.65
N GLY A 57 10.04 14.61 12.06
CA GLY A 57 10.80 14.31 10.83
C GLY A 57 10.97 12.82 10.60
N GLY A 58 11.21 12.45 9.34
CA GLY A 58 11.68 11.12 8.93
C GLY A 58 13.14 11.14 8.46
N PRO A 59 13.62 10.11 7.74
CA PRO A 59 12.85 9.04 7.11
C PRO A 59 12.49 7.87 8.04
N TYR A 60 11.67 6.95 7.54
CA TYR A 60 11.10 5.85 8.33
C TYR A 60 11.39 4.47 7.75
N ILE A 61 11.57 3.51 8.65
CA ILE A 61 11.44 2.09 8.38
C ILE A 61 9.99 1.71 8.71
N LEU A 62 9.27 1.10 7.75
CA LEU A 62 7.89 0.65 7.96
C LEU A 62 7.85 -0.87 8.09
N HIS A 63 7.38 -1.36 9.23
CA HIS A 63 6.97 -2.75 9.38
C HIS A 63 5.45 -2.84 9.18
N LEU A 64 5.01 -3.54 8.13
CA LEU A 64 3.62 -3.70 7.77
C LEU A 64 3.15 -5.13 8.06
N ALA A 65 2.10 -5.26 8.87
CA ALA A 65 1.59 -6.55 9.32
C ALA A 65 0.06 -6.59 9.39
N ILE A 66 -0.49 -7.80 9.43
CA ILE A 66 -1.90 -8.04 9.75
C ILE A 66 -1.99 -8.82 11.06
N GLU A 67 -2.60 -8.21 12.08
CA GLU A 67 -2.80 -8.81 13.41
C GLU A 67 -4.27 -8.68 13.82
N GLU A 68 -4.92 -9.76 14.23
CA GLU A 68 -6.31 -9.74 14.73
C GLU A 68 -7.30 -8.94 13.86
N ASN A 69 -7.20 -9.08 12.53
CA ASN A 69 -8.02 -8.33 11.55
C ASN A 69 -7.82 -6.80 11.60
N ARG A 70 -6.62 -6.37 11.97
CA ARG A 70 -6.14 -4.99 11.88
C ARG A 70 -4.91 -4.96 10.99
N LEU A 71 -4.79 -3.88 10.22
CA LEU A 71 -3.58 -3.53 9.52
C LEU A 71 -2.72 -2.72 10.49
N VAL A 72 -1.49 -3.18 10.71
CA VAL A 72 -0.52 -2.59 11.63
C VAL A 72 0.57 -1.90 10.80
N PHE A 73 0.70 -0.59 11.00
CA PHE A 73 1.83 0.21 10.55
C PHE A 73 2.70 0.46 11.77
N ASP A 74 3.76 -0.33 11.92
CA ASP A 74 4.75 -0.16 12.97
C ASP A 74 5.93 0.63 12.39
N ILE A 75 6.10 1.85 12.88
CA ILE A 75 6.92 2.89 12.28
C ILE A 75 8.16 3.06 13.14
N HIS A 76 9.31 2.95 12.50
CA HIS A 76 10.61 3.11 13.12
C HIS A 76 11.37 4.26 12.47
N THR A 77 12.29 4.86 13.21
CA THR A 77 13.25 5.83 12.67
C THR A 77 14.27 5.13 11.76
N GLU A 78 15.09 5.91 11.06
CA GLU A 78 16.23 5.38 10.28
C GLU A 78 17.20 4.54 11.12
N ALA A 79 17.33 4.81 12.43
CA ALA A 79 18.14 4.03 13.36
C ALA A 79 17.46 2.74 13.85
N ASP A 80 16.31 2.38 13.26
CA ASP A 80 15.43 1.27 13.66
C ASP A 80 14.87 1.40 15.09
N GLU A 81 14.79 2.63 15.61
CA GLU A 81 14.18 2.91 16.91
C GLU A 81 12.66 3.09 16.78
N PRO A 82 11.85 2.60 17.74
CA PRO A 82 10.40 2.75 17.68
C PRO A 82 9.99 4.23 17.62
N HIS A 83 9.29 4.61 16.56
CA HIS A 83 8.74 5.95 16.38
C HIS A 83 7.25 6.01 16.76
N GLY A 84 6.49 4.98 16.38
CA GLY A 84 5.07 4.89 16.71
C GLY A 84 4.37 3.76 15.99
N LYS A 85 3.13 3.46 16.41
CA LYS A 85 2.33 2.38 15.84
C LYS A 85 0.92 2.86 15.53
N VAL A 86 0.48 2.62 14.30
CA VAL A 86 -0.88 2.92 13.84
C VAL A 86 -1.58 1.63 13.46
N MET A 87 -2.77 1.40 14.01
CA MET A 87 -3.59 0.24 13.71
C MET A 87 -4.94 0.67 13.16
N ILE A 88 -5.33 0.14 12.00
CA ILE A 88 -6.65 0.36 11.42
C ILE A 88 -7.37 -0.96 11.20
N SER A 89 -8.70 -0.96 11.37
CA SER A 89 -9.51 -2.15 11.12
C SER A 89 -9.47 -2.55 9.65
N LEU A 90 -9.28 -3.84 9.36
CA LEU A 90 -9.39 -4.39 8.00
C LEU A 90 -10.84 -4.64 7.56
N THR A 91 -11.81 -4.59 8.48
CA THR A 91 -13.22 -4.88 8.18
C THR A 91 -13.77 -4.08 6.99
N PRO A 92 -13.52 -2.76 6.85
CA PRO A 92 -13.99 -1.98 5.70
C PRO A 92 -13.41 -2.43 4.35
N PHE A 93 -12.23 -3.07 4.34
CA PHE A 93 -11.53 -3.48 3.12
C PHE A 93 -11.96 -4.86 2.62
N ARG A 94 -12.61 -5.68 3.45
CA ARG A 94 -12.89 -7.09 3.16
C ARG A 94 -13.60 -7.31 1.82
N ARG A 95 -14.61 -6.50 1.51
CA ARG A 95 -15.34 -6.60 0.25
C ARG A 95 -14.44 -6.27 -0.94
N ILE A 96 -13.78 -5.11 -0.90
CA ILE A 96 -12.91 -4.64 -1.98
C ILE A 96 -11.77 -5.63 -2.24
N ILE A 97 -11.12 -6.14 -1.19
CA ILE A 97 -10.05 -7.13 -1.30
C ILE A 97 -10.56 -8.42 -1.93
N LYS A 98 -11.73 -8.93 -1.49
CA LYS A 98 -12.34 -10.12 -2.07
C LYS A 98 -12.67 -9.93 -3.55
N ASP A 99 -13.31 -8.82 -3.90
CA ASP A 99 -13.69 -8.52 -5.29
C ASP A 99 -12.44 -8.33 -6.17
N TYR A 100 -11.39 -7.72 -5.61
CA TYR A 100 -10.08 -7.57 -6.27
C TYR A 100 -9.45 -8.94 -6.60
N PHE A 101 -9.50 -9.90 -5.67
CA PHE A 101 -8.99 -11.24 -5.96
C PHE A 101 -9.78 -11.95 -7.07
N LEU A 102 -11.11 -11.89 -7.01
CA LEU A 102 -11.96 -12.52 -8.01
C LEU A 102 -11.72 -11.96 -9.43
N ILE A 103 -11.52 -10.64 -9.54
CA ILE A 103 -11.25 -10.02 -10.84
C ILE A 103 -9.82 -10.30 -11.33
N CYS A 104 -8.85 -10.45 -10.42
CA CYS A 104 -7.49 -10.86 -10.78
C CYS A 104 -7.48 -12.30 -11.32
N GLU A 105 -8.20 -13.23 -10.69
CA GLU A 105 -8.38 -14.60 -11.22
C GLU A 105 -9.01 -14.56 -12.62
N SER A 106 -10.08 -13.78 -12.79
CA SER A 106 -10.74 -13.59 -14.08
C SER A 106 -9.79 -13.01 -15.13
N TYR A 107 -8.92 -12.08 -14.75
CA TYR A 107 -7.90 -11.48 -15.61
C TYR A 107 -6.87 -12.52 -16.06
N TYR A 108 -6.34 -13.32 -15.13
CA TYR A 108 -5.35 -14.36 -15.45
C TYR A 108 -5.92 -15.45 -16.35
N ASP A 109 -7.21 -15.77 -16.24
CA ASP A 109 -7.86 -16.69 -17.17
C ASP A 109 -8.12 -16.05 -18.54
N ALA A 110 -8.53 -14.78 -18.56
CA ALA A 110 -8.80 -14.06 -19.80
C ALA A 110 -7.54 -13.87 -20.66
N ILE A 111 -6.37 -13.59 -20.09
CA ILE A 111 -5.13 -13.40 -20.88
C ILE A 111 -4.69 -14.66 -21.65
N LYS A 112 -5.20 -15.85 -21.30
CA LYS A 112 -4.86 -17.10 -21.96
C LYS A 112 -5.63 -17.29 -23.28
N THR A 113 -6.89 -16.85 -23.34
CA THR A 113 -7.81 -17.24 -24.44
C THR A 113 -8.82 -16.17 -24.87
N ALA A 114 -9.03 -15.10 -24.10
CA ALA A 114 -10.06 -14.11 -24.38
C ALA A 114 -9.64 -13.10 -25.45
N ALA A 115 -10.63 -12.45 -26.07
CA ALA A 115 -10.39 -11.38 -27.02
C ALA A 115 -9.80 -10.13 -26.31
N PRO A 116 -8.96 -9.32 -27.00
CA PRO A 116 -8.33 -8.14 -26.39
C PRO A 116 -9.31 -7.17 -25.70
N ALA A 117 -10.47 -6.92 -26.29
CA ALA A 117 -11.50 -6.04 -25.71
C ALA A 117 -12.06 -6.57 -24.37
N GLN A 118 -12.13 -7.90 -24.21
CA GLN A 118 -12.59 -8.51 -22.97
C GLN A 118 -11.50 -8.42 -21.88
N ILE A 119 -10.24 -8.62 -22.25
CA ILE A 119 -9.09 -8.45 -21.35
C ILE A 119 -9.04 -7.00 -20.85
N GLU A 120 -9.21 -6.03 -21.74
CA GLU A 120 -9.23 -4.61 -21.40
C GLU A 120 -10.37 -4.26 -20.44
N ALA A 121 -11.58 -4.77 -20.68
CA ALA A 121 -12.73 -4.55 -19.80
C ALA A 121 -12.48 -5.09 -18.38
N ILE A 122 -11.88 -6.28 -18.26
CA ILE A 122 -11.52 -6.86 -16.96
C ILE A 122 -10.43 -6.04 -16.29
N ASP A 123 -9.39 -5.63 -17.03
CA ASP A 123 -8.31 -4.81 -16.50
C ASP A 123 -8.78 -3.44 -15.99
N MET A 124 -9.72 -2.81 -16.68
CA MET A 124 -10.36 -1.57 -16.22
C MET A 124 -11.07 -1.79 -14.87
N GLY A 125 -11.82 -2.88 -14.72
CA GLY A 125 -12.47 -3.24 -13.45
C GLY A 125 -11.45 -3.49 -12.33
N ARG A 126 -10.36 -4.20 -12.64
CA ARG A 126 -9.26 -4.46 -11.70
C ARG A 126 -8.63 -3.17 -11.20
N ARG A 127 -8.31 -2.24 -12.12
CA ARG A 127 -7.78 -0.91 -11.77
C ARG A 127 -8.78 -0.08 -10.97
N GLY A 128 -10.08 -0.20 -11.27
CA GLY A 128 -11.15 0.45 -10.52
C GLY A 128 -11.20 0.02 -9.05
N LEU A 129 -11.23 -1.29 -8.78
CA LEU A 129 -11.23 -1.84 -7.42
C LEU A 129 -9.95 -1.49 -6.65
N HIS A 130 -8.80 -1.52 -7.33
CA HIS A 130 -7.53 -1.11 -6.72
C HIS A 130 -7.53 0.37 -6.32
N ASN A 131 -8.05 1.25 -7.19
CA ASN A 131 -8.21 2.68 -6.88
C ASN A 131 -9.19 2.91 -5.72
N GLU A 132 -10.32 2.19 -5.68
CA GLU A 132 -11.30 2.26 -4.57
C GLU A 132 -10.63 1.89 -3.23
N GLY A 133 -9.91 0.76 -3.20
CA GLY A 133 -9.18 0.32 -2.01
C GLY A 133 -8.07 1.29 -1.57
N SER A 134 -7.35 1.86 -2.53
CA SER A 134 -6.32 2.88 -2.29
C SER A 134 -6.90 4.19 -1.74
N GLY A 135 -8.06 4.62 -2.26
CA GLY A 135 -8.79 5.78 -1.73
C GLY A 135 -9.24 5.54 -0.29
N LEU A 136 -9.90 4.40 -0.04
CA LEU A 136 -10.32 4.01 1.30
C LEU A 136 -9.13 3.95 2.27
N LEU A 137 -7.99 3.37 1.86
CA LEU A 137 -6.80 3.31 2.71
C LEU A 137 -6.33 4.69 3.15
N LYS A 138 -6.21 5.62 2.20
CA LYS A 138 -5.84 7.00 2.46
C LYS A 138 -6.82 7.66 3.43
N GLU A 139 -8.13 7.49 3.24
CA GLU A 139 -9.16 8.01 4.14
C GLU A 139 -9.05 7.43 5.57
N ARG A 140 -8.77 6.13 5.71
CA ARG A 140 -8.62 5.49 7.03
C ARG A 140 -7.34 5.94 7.75
N LEU A 141 -6.30 6.30 6.99
CA LEU A 141 -5.03 6.81 7.49
C LEU A 141 -5.07 8.30 7.84
N ALA A 142 -5.95 9.08 7.22
CA ALA A 142 -6.10 10.51 7.49
C ALA A 142 -6.19 10.81 8.99
N GLY A 143 -5.45 11.83 9.42
CA GLY A 143 -5.29 12.21 10.83
C GLY A 143 -4.40 11.27 11.65
N LYS A 144 -3.73 10.30 11.02
CA LYS A 144 -2.75 9.39 11.66
C LYS A 144 -1.45 9.34 10.86
N ILE A 145 -1.58 9.11 9.55
CA ILE A 145 -0.48 9.11 8.59
C ILE A 145 -0.99 9.78 7.32
N GLU A 146 -0.45 10.94 6.99
CA GLU A 146 -0.72 11.59 5.72
C GLU A 146 0.13 10.93 4.63
N VAL A 147 -0.54 10.51 3.56
CA VAL A 147 0.07 9.87 2.39
C VAL A 147 -0.54 10.44 1.12
N ASP A 148 0.24 10.50 0.04
CA ASP A 148 -0.32 10.76 -1.27
C ASP A 148 -1.05 9.51 -1.83
N PHE A 149 -1.74 9.68 -2.96
CA PHE A 149 -2.50 8.59 -3.55
C PHE A 149 -1.61 7.47 -4.11
N ASN A 150 -0.43 7.80 -4.66
CA ASN A 150 0.47 6.80 -5.24
C ASN A 150 1.08 5.91 -4.14
N THR A 151 1.46 6.50 -3.02
CA THR A 151 1.90 5.82 -1.80
C THR A 151 0.79 4.91 -1.28
N SER A 152 -0.43 5.43 -1.15
CA SER A 152 -1.60 4.63 -0.75
C SER A 152 -1.84 3.46 -1.70
N ARG A 153 -1.69 3.67 -3.01
CA ARG A 153 -1.85 2.65 -4.04
C ARG A 153 -0.86 1.50 -3.88
N ARG A 154 0.42 1.82 -3.68
CA ARG A 154 1.48 0.82 -3.47
C ARG A 154 1.29 0.08 -2.15
N LEU A 155 0.95 0.80 -1.07
CA LEU A 155 0.58 0.19 0.21
C LEU A 155 -0.62 -0.75 0.07
N PHE A 156 -1.65 -0.36 -0.69
CA PHE A 156 -2.82 -1.22 -0.94
C PHE A 156 -2.47 -2.51 -1.68
N THR A 157 -1.57 -2.46 -2.68
CA THR A 157 -1.03 -3.68 -3.30
C THR A 157 -0.41 -4.62 -2.27
N LEU A 158 0.42 -4.09 -1.36
CA LEU A 158 1.10 -4.87 -0.33
C LEU A 158 0.12 -5.44 0.71
N ILE A 159 -0.94 -4.69 1.05
CA ILE A 159 -2.03 -5.17 1.91
C ILE A 159 -2.77 -6.35 1.27
N CYS A 160 -3.09 -6.26 -0.03
CA CYS A 160 -3.67 -7.39 -0.75
C CYS A 160 -2.72 -8.60 -0.69
N VAL A 161 -1.43 -8.41 -0.94
CA VAL A 161 -0.40 -9.46 -0.86
C VAL A 161 -0.31 -10.12 0.53
N LEU A 162 -0.48 -9.35 1.61
CA LEU A 162 -0.54 -9.85 2.99
C LEU A 162 -1.85 -10.56 3.31
N HIS A 163 -2.96 -10.19 2.64
CA HIS A 163 -4.27 -10.77 2.88
C HIS A 163 -4.50 -12.11 2.17
N ILE A 164 -3.62 -12.50 1.24
CA ILE A 164 -3.68 -13.82 0.58
C ILE A 164 -3.49 -14.90 1.64
N LYS A 165 -4.62 -15.39 2.14
CA LYS A 165 -4.73 -16.70 2.78
C LYS A 165 -4.97 -17.67 1.64
N GLY A 166 -4.02 -18.60 1.47
CA GLY A 166 -4.19 -19.70 0.51
C GLY A 166 -5.45 -20.51 0.80
#